data_AF-A0A518FGZ4-F1
#
_entry.id   AF-A0A518FGZ4-F1
#
_cell.length_a   1.000
_cell.length_b   1.000
_cell.length_c   1.000
_cell.angle_alpha   90.00
_cell.angle_beta   90.00
_cell.angle_gamma   90.00
#
_symmetry.space_group_name_H-M   'P 1'
#
loop_
_entity.id
_entity.type
_entity.pdbx_description
1 polymer ?
#
loop_
_entity_poly.entity_id
_entity_poly.type
_entity_poly.pdbx_seq_one_letter_code
_entity_poly.pdbx_strand_id
1 'polypeptide(L)'
;MSTAYPPEILKFIEEEMAAGHYEDETALITEALEVFRELKQRHADLIQQIQQSLEDEKTGRVTSLDINALISELESEIDETGQPVP
;
A
#
# COMPACT_ATOMS: atom_id res chain seq x y z
N MET A 1 -26.40 -0.77 -18.50
CA MET A 1 -25.56 -1.08 -19.67
C MET A 1 -25.22 -2.56 -19.58
N SER A 2 -25.45 -3.36 -20.62
CA SER A 2 -25.10 -4.79 -20.61
C SER A 2 -23.74 -4.96 -21.27
N THR A 3 -22.68 -4.87 -20.48
CA THR A 3 -21.36 -5.37 -20.87
C THR A 3 -21.34 -6.84 -20.49
N ALA A 4 -21.35 -7.73 -21.48
CA ALA A 4 -21.14 -9.14 -21.20
C ALA A 4 -19.75 -9.30 -20.59
N TYR A 5 -19.69 -9.76 -19.34
CA TYR A 5 -18.43 -10.05 -18.67
C TYR A 5 -17.69 -11.18 -19.39
N PRO A 6 -16.35 -11.16 -19.40
CA PRO A 6 -15.57 -12.32 -19.81
C PRO A 6 -15.97 -13.57 -18.99
N PRO A 7 -15.89 -14.79 -19.57
CA PRO A 7 -16.27 -16.03 -18.88
C PRO A 7 -15.61 -16.21 -17.51
N GLU A 8 -14.36 -15.77 -17.37
CA GLU A 8 -13.60 -15.88 -16.13
C GLU A 8 -14.17 -14.97 -15.04
N ILE A 9 -14.63 -13.78 -15.42
CA ILE A 9 -15.25 -12.82 -14.49
C ILE A 9 -16.66 -13.27 -14.11
N LEU A 10 -17.42 -13.84 -15.05
CA LEU A 10 -18.72 -14.44 -14.74
C LEU A 10 -18.58 -15.54 -13.69
N LYS A 11 -17.61 -16.45 -13.88
CA LYS A 11 -17.34 -17.52 -12.92
C LYS A 11 -16.97 -16.96 -11.54
N PHE A 12 -16.13 -15.93 -11.49
CA PHE A 12 -15.78 -15.27 -10.24
C PHE A 12 -17.01 -14.65 -9.54
N ILE A 13 -17.87 -13.95 -10.29
CA ILE A 13 -19.12 -13.38 -9.75
C ILE A 13 -20.01 -14.50 -9.20
N GLU A 14 -20.18 -15.59 -9.93
CA GLU A 14 -20.97 -16.75 -9.48
C GLU A 14 -20.42 -17.36 -8.17
N GLU A 15 -19.11 -17.49 -8.04
CA GLU A 15 -18.45 -18.03 -6.84
C GLU A 15 -18.64 -17.11 -5.63
N GLU A 16 -18.47 -15.79 -5.79
CA GLU A 16 -18.67 -14.82 -4.70
C GLU A 16 -20.13 -14.68 -4.28
N MET A 17 -21.06 -14.75 -5.24
CA MET A 17 -22.50 -14.78 -4.94
C MET A 17 -22.89 -16.08 -4.23
N ALA A 18 -22.32 -17.22 -4.60
CA ALA A 18 -22.56 -18.50 -3.94
C ALA A 18 -21.98 -18.56 -2.52
N ALA A 19 -20.88 -17.86 -2.26
CA ALA A 19 -20.30 -17.70 -0.92
C ALA A 19 -21.21 -16.86 0.01
N GLY A 20 -22.14 -16.09 -0.55
CA GLY A 20 -23.10 -15.29 0.22
C GLY A 20 -22.49 -14.05 0.86
N HIS A 21 -21.33 -13.59 0.37
CA HIS A 21 -20.66 -12.39 0.85
C HIS A 21 -21.32 -11.09 0.37
N TYR A 22 -22.10 -11.17 -0.72
CA TYR A 22 -22.68 -10.01 -1.40
C TYR A 22 -24.19 -10.21 -1.60
N GLU A 23 -24.95 -9.13 -1.40
CA GLU A 23 -26.41 -9.13 -1.57
C GLU A 23 -26.81 -9.25 -3.04
N ASP A 24 -26.06 -8.60 -3.92
CA ASP A 24 -26.21 -8.66 -5.36
C ASP A 24 -24.89 -8.39 -6.10
N GLU A 25 -24.92 -8.59 -7.42
CA GLU A 25 -23.80 -8.33 -8.30
C GLU A 25 -23.33 -6.86 -8.27
N THR A 26 -24.25 -5.92 -8.03
CA THR A 26 -23.92 -4.48 -8.00
C THR A 26 -23.07 -4.15 -6.77
N ALA A 27 -23.37 -4.75 -5.62
CA ALA A 27 -22.59 -4.61 -4.40
C ALA A 27 -21.16 -5.13 -4.61
N LEU A 28 -21.02 -6.33 -5.19
CA LEU A 28 -19.72 -6.93 -5.52
C LEU A 28 -18.90 -6.03 -6.46
N ILE A 29 -19.50 -5.56 -7.55
CA ILE A 29 -18.80 -4.70 -8.53
C ILE A 29 -18.42 -3.36 -7.90
N THR A 30 -19.29 -2.79 -7.07
CA THR A 30 -19.01 -1.52 -6.39
C THR A 30 -17.80 -1.65 -5.49
N GLU A 31 -17.75 -2.68 -4.66
CA GLU A 31 -16.59 -2.95 -3.79
C GLU A 31 -15.32 -3.20 -4.61
N ALA A 32 -15.40 -4.00 -5.67
CA ALA A 32 -14.27 -4.25 -6.55
C ALA A 32 -13.72 -2.95 -7.18
N LEU A 33 -14.60 -2.01 -7.56
CA LEU A 33 -14.21 -0.71 -8.09
C LEU A 33 -13.60 0.20 -7.01
N GLU A 34 -14.10 0.15 -5.79
CA GLU A 34 -13.52 0.90 -4.66
C GLU A 34 -12.12 0.42 -4.33
N VAL A 35 -11.92 -0.89 -4.24
CA VAL A 35 -10.60 -1.52 -4.02
C VAL A 35 -9.66 -1.17 -5.18
N PHE A 36 -10.14 -1.25 -6.42
CA PHE A 36 -9.32 -0.89 -7.59
C PHE A 36 -8.91 0.59 -7.58
N ARG A 37 -9.81 1.49 -7.16
CA ARG A 37 -9.50 2.92 -7.01
C ARG A 37 -8.44 3.14 -5.93
N GLU A 38 -8.58 2.50 -4.77
CA GLU A 38 -7.58 2.59 -3.69
C GLU A 38 -6.22 2.08 -4.17
N LEU A 39 -6.18 0.92 -4.84
CA LEU A 39 -4.95 0.35 -5.36
C LEU A 39 -4.26 1.30 -6.35
N LYS A 40 -5.02 1.94 -7.25
CA LYS A 40 -4.49 2.95 -8.16
C LYS A 40 -3.88 4.14 -7.43
N GLN A 41 -4.55 4.63 -6.38
CA GLN A 41 -4.05 5.74 -5.59
C GLN A 41 -2.75 5.36 -4.87
N ARG A 42 -2.73 4.23 -4.17
CA ARG A 42 -1.53 3.75 -3.45
C ARG A 42 -0.35 3.53 -4.38
N HIS A 43 -0.60 3.05 -5.61
CA HIS A 43 0.45 2.88 -6.60
C HIS A 43 1.00 4.24 -7.09
N ALA A 44 0.13 5.24 -7.29
CA ALA A 44 0.57 6.59 -7.62
C ALA A 44 1.40 7.22 -6.49
N ASP A 45 0.95 7.07 -5.24
CA ASP A 45 1.66 7.57 -4.06
C ASP A 45 3.04 6.91 -3.92
N LEU A 46 3.13 5.59 -4.14
CA LEU A 46 4.40 4.87 -4.12
C LEU A 46 5.36 5.36 -5.21
N ILE A 47 4.87 5.57 -6.44
CA ILE A 47 5.68 6.13 -7.52
C ILE A 47 6.23 7.51 -7.12
N GLN A 48 5.39 8.36 -6.55
CA GLN A 48 5.80 9.69 -6.10
C GLN A 48 6.85 9.61 -4.99
N GLN A 49 6.69 8.71 -4.02
CA GLN A 49 7.68 8.49 -2.95
C GLN A 49 9.03 8.05 -3.51
N ILE A 50 9.04 7.09 -4.45
CA ILE A 50 10.27 6.63 -5.10
C ILE A 50 10.94 7.77 -5.86
N GLN A 51 10.18 8.56 -6.63
CA GLN A 51 10.72 9.71 -7.35
C GLN A 51 11.32 10.76 -6.41
N GLN A 52 10.66 11.02 -5.28
CA GLN A 52 11.17 11.93 -4.26
C GLN A 52 12.48 11.43 -3.66
N SER A 53 12.56 10.15 -3.28
CA SER A 53 13.79 9.55 -2.74
C SER A 53 14.96 9.62 -3.73
N LEU A 54 14.71 9.39 -5.02
CA LEU A 54 15.74 9.50 -6.07
C LEU A 54 16.23 10.94 -6.26
N GLU A 55 15.35 11.93 -6.16
CA GLU A 55 15.75 13.35 -6.23
C GLU A 55 16.51 13.79 -4.98
N ASP A 56 16.12 13.30 -3.80
CA ASP A 56 16.84 13.56 -2.55
C ASP A 56 18.26 12.96 -2.59
N GLU A 57 18.42 11.74 -3.14
CA GLU A 57 19.75 11.16 -3.39
C GLU A 57 20.58 12.04 -4.34
N LYS A 58 20.00 12.43 -5.48
CA LYS A 58 20.67 13.25 -6.50
C LYS A 58 21.08 14.63 -5.96
N THR A 59 20.29 15.21 -5.07
CA THR A 59 20.56 16.51 -4.45
C THR A 59 21.43 16.41 -3.20
N GLY A 60 21.88 15.21 -2.84
CA GLY A 60 22.76 14.97 -1.69
C GLY A 60 22.06 15.17 -0.34
N ARG A 61 20.72 15.08 -0.31
CA ARG A 61 19.90 15.15 0.91
C ARG A 61 19.78 13.81 1.63
N VAL A 62 20.34 12.75 1.04
CA VAL A 62 20.41 11.41 1.65
C VAL A 62 21.86 11.11 2.01
N THR A 63 22.08 10.65 3.24
CA THR A 63 23.40 10.17 3.71
C THR A 63 23.59 8.70 3.37
N SER A 64 24.85 8.28 3.21
CA SER A 64 25.16 6.85 3.07
C SER A 64 24.69 6.11 4.32
N LEU A 65 24.07 4.94 4.12
CA LEU A 65 23.63 4.10 5.23
C LEU A 65 24.84 3.58 6.02
N ASP A 66 25.01 4.06 7.24
CA ASP A 66 25.95 3.50 8.22
C ASP A 66 25.15 2.91 9.37
N ILE A 67 25.07 1.58 9.39
CA ILE A 67 24.28 0.83 10.38
C ILE A 67 24.83 1.04 11.80
N ASN A 68 26.14 1.16 11.99
CA ASN A 68 26.73 1.31 13.32
C ASN A 68 26.47 2.71 13.89
N ALA A 69 26.54 3.74 13.04
CA ALA A 69 26.17 5.10 13.41
C ALA A 69 24.68 5.18 13.78
N LEU A 70 23.81 4.52 12.99
CA LEU A 70 22.36 4.51 13.23
C LEU A 70 22.02 3.79 14.56
N ILE A 71 22.68 2.66 14.85
CA ILE A 71 22.51 1.96 16.13
C ILE A 71 22.95 2.86 17.28
N SER A 72 24.10 3.52 17.16
CA SER A 72 24.62 4.39 18.22
C SER A 72 23.70 5.60 18.48
N GLU A 73 23.11 6.17 17.43
CA GLU A 73 22.11 7.23 17.51
C GLU A 73 20.84 6.75 18.22
N LEU A 74 20.25 5.64 17.77
CA LEU A 74 19.04 5.06 18.37
C LEU A 74 19.26 4.63 19.84
N GLU A 75 20.43 4.08 20.17
CA GLU A 75 20.80 3.75 21.55
C GLU A 75 20.93 4.99 22.43
N SER A 76 21.33 6.13 21.86
CA SER A 76 21.39 7.40 22.60
C SER A 76 20.03 8.04 22.84
N GLU A 77 19.04 7.67 22.04
CA GLU A 77 17.65 8.12 22.16
C GLU A 77 16.82 7.28 23.12
N ILE A 78 17.35 6.17 23.64
CA ILE A 78 16.67 5.31 24.61
C ILE A 78 17.41 5.27 25.95
N ASP A 79 16.67 5.24 27.04
CA ASP A 79 17.21 5.08 28.38
C ASP A 79 17.54 3.60 28.70
N GLU A 80 18.09 3.36 29.89
CA GLU A 80 18.48 2.02 30.37
C GLU A 80 17.30 1.03 30.47
N THR A 81 16.06 1.52 30.39
CA THR A 81 14.83 0.74 30.40
C THR A 81 14.23 0.51 29.01
N GLY A 82 14.86 1.07 27.96
CA GLY A 82 14.41 1.02 26.58
C GLY A 82 13.29 2.01 26.26
N GLN A 83 13.08 3.04 27.08
CA GLN A 83 12.13 4.12 26.81
C GLN A 83 12.82 5.31 26.13
N PRO A 84 12.14 6.04 25.22
CA PRO A 84 12.73 7.21 24.59
C PRO A 84 13.05 8.30 25.61
N VAL A 85 14.27 8.85 25.53
CA VAL A 85 14.75 9.94 26.38
C VAL A 85 13.99 11.23 25.99
N PRO A 86 13.44 12.00 26.96
CA PRO A 86 12.63 13.20 26.69
C PRO A 86 13.42 14.40 26.15
#